data_AF-A0A285BR90-F1
#
_entry.id   AF-A0A285BR90-F1
#
_cell.length_a   1.000
_cell.length_b   1.000
_cell.length_c   1.000
_cell.angle_alpha   90.00
_cell.angle_beta   90.00
_cell.angle_gamma   90.00
#
_symmetry.space_group_name_H-M   'P 1'
#
loop_
_entity.id
_entity.type
_entity.pdbx_description
1 polymer ?
#
loop_
_entity_poly.entity_id
_entity_poly.type
_entity_poly.pdbx_seq_one_letter_code
_entity_poly.pdbx_strand_id
1 'polypeptide(L)'
;MSANLLHYALWKLTLKAPGAHGPDRHPVVSQMVLGSDRTWGNGSRGLVAVVFVLAASLTACSDDSGGGSDSPPPTPTPERTTSAPASPSVSGPADRAAAEKEVKENWHKFFDPKTSTKEKQAVLENGDKMAPVLAAFNGDDRGGQVEAQVTKVQFSSPTEATVTYTLLLNGATALPDASGKAVEQDGTWKVSVTTLCALVQLSGNASASALPGC
;
A
#
# COMPACT_ATOMS: atom_id res chain seq x y z
N MET A 1 31.22 -34.33 -46.33
CA MET A 1 31.00 -35.76 -46.02
C MET A 1 30.52 -35.86 -44.57
N SER A 2 29.29 -36.37 -44.40
CA SER A 2 28.53 -36.80 -43.19
C SER A 2 28.66 -35.99 -41.89
N ALA A 3 27.67 -35.25 -41.39
CA ALA A 3 26.26 -35.56 -41.06
C ALA A 3 26.10 -36.76 -40.10
N ASN A 4 25.76 -36.47 -38.83
CA ASN A 4 25.11 -37.43 -37.93
C ASN A 4 23.89 -36.75 -37.29
N LEU A 5 22.73 -37.16 -37.77
CA LEU A 5 21.38 -36.74 -37.41
C LEU A 5 20.68 -37.99 -36.85
N LEU A 6 19.89 -37.79 -35.78
CA LEU A 6 18.70 -38.57 -35.37
C LEU A 6 18.91 -39.90 -34.62
N HIS A 7 18.30 -39.99 -33.44
CA HIS A 7 17.37 -41.03 -32.95
C HIS A 7 16.69 -40.44 -31.69
N TYR A 8 15.55 -39.73 -31.81
CA TYR A 8 14.17 -40.24 -31.68
C TYR A 8 13.88 -41.11 -30.45
N ALA A 9 13.14 -40.53 -29.50
CA ALA A 9 12.06 -41.16 -28.72
C ALA A 9 11.26 -40.01 -28.08
N LEU A 10 10.21 -39.43 -28.67
CA LEU A 10 8.90 -39.99 -29.04
C LEU A 10 8.27 -40.87 -27.95
N TRP A 11 7.96 -40.29 -26.79
CA TRP A 11 6.94 -40.89 -25.93
C TRP A 11 5.55 -40.48 -26.44
N LYS A 12 4.95 -41.42 -27.17
CA LYS A 12 3.57 -41.40 -27.62
C LYS A 12 2.59 -41.37 -26.44
N LEU A 13 1.64 -40.45 -26.54
CA LEU A 13 0.34 -40.44 -25.88
C LEU A 13 -0.35 -41.81 -25.92
N THR A 14 -0.85 -42.27 -24.77
CA THR A 14 -1.98 -43.19 -24.68
C THR A 14 -3.16 -42.48 -24.01
N LEU A 15 -4.06 -41.99 -24.87
CA LEU A 15 -5.42 -41.56 -24.50
C LEU A 15 -6.23 -42.79 -24.04
N LYS A 16 -6.78 -42.73 -22.83
CA LYS A 16 -7.88 -43.60 -22.38
C LYS A 16 -8.93 -42.74 -21.66
N ALA A 17 -10.10 -42.62 -22.27
CA ALA A 17 -11.36 -42.17 -21.68
C ALA A 17 -12.45 -43.21 -22.01
N PRO A 18 -13.69 -43.13 -21.49
CA PRO A 18 -14.17 -42.68 -20.19
C PRO A 18 -14.86 -43.83 -19.43
N GLY A 19 -14.84 -43.81 -18.10
CA GLY A 19 -15.59 -44.75 -17.26
C GLY A 19 -16.59 -44.00 -16.39
N ALA A 20 -17.85 -43.98 -16.80
CA ALA A 20 -18.97 -43.53 -15.98
C ALA A 20 -19.30 -44.61 -14.94
N HIS A 21 -19.34 -44.25 -13.66
CA HIS A 21 -20.09 -44.94 -12.61
C HIS A 21 -20.78 -43.86 -11.78
N GLY A 22 -22.11 -43.86 -11.81
CA GLY A 22 -22.92 -42.97 -10.99
C GLY A 22 -23.05 -43.48 -9.56
N PRO A 23 -23.67 -42.67 -8.69
CA PRO A 23 -24.50 -43.21 -7.63
C PRO A 23 -25.96 -42.78 -7.78
N ASP A 24 -26.84 -43.78 -7.87
CA ASP A 24 -28.27 -43.64 -7.62
C ASP A 24 -28.52 -43.22 -6.16
N ARG A 25 -29.29 -42.13 -6.04
CA ARG A 25 -30.44 -41.92 -5.16
C ARG A 25 -30.40 -42.46 -3.71
N HIS A 26 -30.60 -41.57 -2.73
CA HIS A 26 -31.93 -41.20 -2.20
C HIS A 26 -31.80 -40.17 -1.05
N PRO A 27 -32.91 -39.50 -0.67
CA PRO A 27 -32.92 -38.14 -0.13
C PRO A 27 -32.91 -38.12 1.39
N VAL A 28 -32.31 -37.09 1.97
CA VAL A 28 -32.68 -36.60 3.30
C VAL A 28 -33.17 -35.17 3.16
N VAL A 29 -34.49 -35.09 3.12
CA VAL A 29 -35.29 -33.91 3.46
C VAL A 29 -34.86 -33.46 4.85
N SER A 30 -34.15 -32.32 4.92
CA SER A 30 -34.10 -31.52 6.13
C SER A 30 -34.94 -30.28 5.87
N GLN A 31 -36.23 -30.40 6.20
CA GLN A 31 -37.06 -29.24 6.39
C GLN A 31 -36.55 -28.49 7.62
N MET A 32 -36.04 -27.28 7.43
CA MET A 32 -36.12 -26.26 8.47
C MET A 32 -37.16 -25.25 8.01
N VAL A 33 -38.38 -25.51 8.48
CA VAL A 33 -39.38 -24.50 8.79
C VAL A 33 -38.75 -23.50 9.75
N LEU A 34 -38.73 -22.22 9.36
CA LEU A 34 -39.26 -21.12 10.17
C LEU A 34 -39.12 -19.84 9.35
N GLY A 35 -40.24 -19.48 8.71
CA GLY A 35 -40.49 -18.11 8.34
C GLY A 35 -40.47 -17.23 9.58
N SER A 36 -39.90 -16.05 9.45
CA SER A 36 -40.22 -14.92 10.29
C SER A 36 -40.23 -13.70 9.41
N ASP A 37 -41.46 -13.29 9.15
CA ASP A 37 -41.89 -12.04 8.57
C ASP A 37 -41.14 -10.82 9.14
N ARG A 38 -40.75 -9.94 8.22
CA ARG A 38 -41.27 -8.57 8.14
C ARG A 38 -41.16 -7.76 9.43
N THR A 39 -40.16 -6.88 9.50
CA THR A 39 -40.30 -5.41 9.45
C THR A 39 -39.03 -4.75 9.95
N TRP A 40 -38.25 -4.14 9.06
CA TRP A 40 -37.38 -3.03 9.45
C TRP A 40 -37.24 -2.07 8.26
N GLY A 41 -38.08 -1.04 8.26
CA GLY A 41 -38.17 -0.08 7.18
C GLY A 41 -38.70 1.26 7.67
N ASN A 42 -38.12 1.79 8.75
CA ASN A 42 -38.32 3.19 9.13
C ASN A 42 -37.21 4.03 8.49
N GLY A 43 -37.36 4.31 7.20
CA GLY A 43 -36.56 5.30 6.48
C GLY A 43 -37.13 6.69 6.72
N SER A 44 -36.65 7.36 7.77
CA SER A 44 -36.95 8.77 8.03
C SER A 44 -36.42 9.64 6.90
N ARG A 45 -37.33 10.44 6.36
CA ARG A 45 -37.12 11.48 5.35
C ARG A 45 -36.17 12.53 5.90
N GLY A 46 -35.15 12.89 5.14
CA GLY A 46 -34.24 14.00 5.46
C GLY A 46 -33.57 14.55 4.20
N LEU A 47 -34.30 15.41 3.49
CA LEU A 47 -33.74 16.28 2.44
C LEU A 47 -32.98 17.42 3.10
N VAL A 48 -31.67 17.56 2.86
CA VAL A 48 -31.01 18.87 2.96
C VAL A 48 -29.99 18.98 1.82
N ALA A 49 -30.40 19.70 0.79
CA ALA A 49 -29.52 20.21 -0.24
C ALA A 49 -28.75 21.42 0.31
N VAL A 50 -27.42 21.44 0.18
CA VAL A 50 -26.64 22.67 0.33
C VAL A 50 -25.79 22.82 -0.93
N VAL A 51 -26.31 23.68 -1.80
CA VAL A 51 -25.60 24.26 -2.94
C VAL A 51 -24.74 25.39 -2.39
N PHE A 52 -23.42 25.31 -2.55
CA PHE A 52 -22.53 26.44 -2.32
C PHE A 52 -21.91 26.85 -3.65
N VAL A 53 -22.47 27.91 -4.25
CA VAL A 53 -21.95 28.62 -5.41
C VAL A 53 -21.33 29.92 -4.91
N LEU A 54 -20.03 30.10 -5.10
CA LEU A 54 -19.32 31.38 -5.09
C LEU A 54 -18.15 31.23 -6.08
N ALA A 55 -18.31 31.58 -7.36
CA ALA A 55 -18.27 32.92 -7.97
C ALA A 55 -16.86 33.56 -7.94
N ALA A 56 -16.43 33.95 -9.14
CA ALA A 56 -15.09 34.34 -9.56
C ALA A 56 -14.68 35.77 -9.16
N SER A 57 -13.36 36.01 -9.16
CA SER A 57 -12.80 37.34 -9.42
C SER A 57 -11.45 37.24 -10.14
N LEU A 58 -11.43 37.79 -11.36
CA LEU A 58 -10.29 38.06 -12.24
C LEU A 58 -9.55 39.32 -11.76
N THR A 59 -8.22 39.33 -11.76
CA THR A 59 -7.28 40.50 -11.88
C THR A 59 -5.91 40.07 -11.33
N ALA A 60 -4.73 40.50 -11.81
CA ALA A 60 -4.36 41.49 -12.80
C ALA A 60 -2.99 41.11 -13.39
N CYS A 61 -2.82 41.40 -14.68
CA CYS A 61 -1.54 41.48 -15.37
C CYS A 61 -0.80 42.76 -14.92
N SER A 62 0.53 42.75 -14.81
CA SER A 62 1.32 43.93 -15.18
C SER A 62 2.79 43.54 -15.40
N ASP A 63 3.15 43.47 -16.68
CA ASP A 63 4.51 43.69 -17.17
C ASP A 63 4.69 45.20 -17.30
N ASP A 64 5.79 45.76 -16.80
CA ASP A 64 6.23 47.11 -17.16
C ASP A 64 7.76 47.13 -17.28
N SER A 65 8.21 47.33 -18.52
CA SER A 65 9.58 47.61 -18.91
C SER A 65 9.71 49.10 -19.23
N GLY A 66 10.55 49.82 -18.49
CA GLY A 66 10.95 51.21 -18.75
C GLY A 66 11.55 51.79 -17.47
N GLY A 67 12.58 52.61 -17.42
CA GLY A 67 13.44 53.31 -18.37
C GLY A 67 14.38 54.12 -17.47
N GLY A 68 15.66 54.22 -17.83
CA GLY A 68 16.74 54.67 -16.92
C GLY A 68 16.68 56.12 -16.46
N SER A 69 17.48 56.43 -15.44
CA SER A 69 18.47 57.53 -15.43
C SER A 69 19.24 57.59 -14.11
N ASP A 70 20.56 57.76 -14.24
CA ASP A 70 21.61 57.97 -13.24
C ASP A 70 21.23 58.74 -11.96
N SER A 71 21.57 58.16 -10.81
CA SER A 71 22.08 58.88 -9.63
C SER A 71 22.94 57.95 -8.76
N PRO A 72 24.12 58.39 -8.27
CA PRO A 72 25.04 57.56 -7.48
C PRO A 72 24.50 57.28 -6.06
N PRO A 73 24.97 56.20 -5.40
CA PRO A 73 24.27 55.57 -4.28
C PRO A 73 24.51 56.27 -2.93
N PRO A 74 23.50 56.36 -2.04
CA PRO A 74 23.76 56.50 -0.62
C PRO A 74 24.19 55.14 -0.02
N THR A 75 25.26 55.18 0.75
CA THR A 75 25.82 54.07 1.52
C THR A 75 24.77 53.44 2.46
N PRO A 76 24.49 52.13 2.41
CA PRO A 76 23.58 51.51 3.37
C PRO A 76 24.27 51.29 4.71
N THR A 77 23.71 51.88 5.75
CA THR A 77 23.90 51.49 7.14
C THR A 77 23.44 50.03 7.31
N PRO A 78 24.23 49.11 7.89
CA PRO A 78 23.75 47.76 8.14
C PRO A 78 22.72 47.79 9.26
N GLU A 79 21.44 47.80 8.89
CA GLU A 79 20.36 47.42 9.79
C GLU A 79 20.59 45.96 10.20
N ARG A 80 20.75 45.74 11.51
CA ARG A 80 20.79 44.41 12.11
C ARG A 80 19.40 43.79 11.94
N THR A 81 19.21 43.04 10.85
CA THR A 81 18.07 42.16 10.69
C THR A 81 18.16 41.09 11.78
N THR A 82 17.35 41.23 12.82
CA THR A 82 17.07 40.13 13.75
C THR A 82 16.47 39.01 12.90
N SER A 83 17.26 37.97 12.64
CA SER A 83 16.78 36.74 12.02
C SER A 83 15.72 36.15 12.93
N ALA A 84 14.47 36.15 12.47
CA ALA A 84 13.44 35.32 13.07
C ALA A 84 13.93 33.85 13.05
N PRO A 85 13.74 33.07 14.13
CA PRO A 85 14.11 31.67 14.12
C PRO A 85 13.36 30.97 12.98
N ALA A 86 14.11 30.38 12.05
CA ALA A 86 13.54 29.56 11.00
C ALA A 86 12.71 28.44 11.65
N SER A 87 11.46 28.28 11.23
CA SER A 87 10.67 27.08 11.55
C SER A 87 11.53 25.86 11.26
N PRO A 88 11.55 24.83 12.12
CA PRO A 88 12.31 23.63 11.85
C PRO A 88 11.76 23.02 10.55
N SER A 89 12.55 23.15 9.48
CA SER A 89 12.36 22.35 8.29
C SER A 89 12.45 20.90 8.76
N VAL A 90 11.35 20.16 8.61
CA VAL A 90 11.32 18.74 8.88
C VAL A 90 12.33 18.09 7.93
N SER A 91 13.53 17.87 8.43
CA SER A 91 14.61 17.25 7.67
C SER A 91 14.24 15.78 7.47
N GLY A 92 14.30 15.33 6.23
CA GLY A 92 14.22 13.90 5.93
C GLY A 92 15.56 13.20 6.19
N PRO A 93 15.71 11.94 5.75
CA PRO A 93 16.97 11.22 5.86
C PRO A 93 18.09 11.94 5.10
N ALA A 94 19.33 11.72 5.56
CA ALA A 94 20.52 12.37 5.01
C ALA A 94 20.70 12.12 3.52
N ASP A 95 20.45 10.88 3.06
CA ASP A 95 20.33 10.54 1.65
C ASP A 95 18.88 10.15 1.33
N ARG A 96 18.12 11.12 0.84
CA ARG A 96 16.69 10.93 0.52
C ARG A 96 16.47 9.97 -0.64
N ALA A 97 17.34 9.98 -1.64
CA ALA A 97 17.17 9.17 -2.84
C ALA A 97 17.47 7.69 -2.55
N ALA A 98 18.54 7.42 -1.79
CA ALA A 98 18.84 6.07 -1.33
C ALA A 98 17.75 5.53 -0.41
N ALA A 99 17.28 6.33 0.55
CA ALA A 99 16.18 5.96 1.43
C ALA A 99 14.88 5.66 0.65
N GLU A 100 14.52 6.49 -0.34
CA GLU A 100 13.31 6.27 -1.14
C GLU A 100 13.39 4.97 -1.94
N LYS A 101 14.56 4.68 -2.52
CA LYS A 101 14.81 3.43 -3.24
C LYS A 101 14.68 2.23 -2.29
N GLU A 102 15.33 2.26 -1.13
CA GLU A 102 15.28 1.16 -0.16
C GLU A 102 13.85 0.92 0.34
N VAL A 103 13.09 1.99 0.66
CA VAL A 103 11.68 1.87 1.03
C VAL A 103 10.89 1.12 -0.04
N LYS A 104 11.04 1.48 -1.33
CA LYS A 104 10.32 0.82 -2.43
C LYS A 104 10.69 -0.65 -2.57
N GLU A 105 11.97 -0.97 -2.52
CA GLU A 105 12.48 -2.34 -2.65
C GLU A 105 12.02 -3.23 -1.49
N ASN A 106 12.14 -2.74 -0.25
CA ASN A 106 11.73 -3.48 0.93
C ASN A 106 10.20 -3.60 1.04
N TRP A 107 9.45 -2.59 0.60
CA TRP A 107 8.00 -2.66 0.48
C TRP A 107 7.58 -3.75 -0.51
N HIS A 108 8.17 -3.76 -1.71
CA HIS A 108 7.92 -4.81 -2.69
C HIS A 108 8.25 -6.19 -2.11
N LYS A 109 9.44 -6.36 -1.52
CA LYS A 109 9.86 -7.63 -0.89
C LYS A 109 8.88 -8.11 0.16
N PHE A 110 8.38 -7.22 1.03
CA PHE A 110 7.44 -7.57 2.09
C PHE A 110 6.12 -8.15 1.53
N PHE A 111 5.58 -7.52 0.47
CA PHE A 111 4.31 -7.95 -0.10
C PHE A 111 4.47 -9.14 -1.05
N ASP A 112 5.53 -9.21 -1.85
CA ASP A 112 5.72 -10.27 -2.86
C ASP A 112 5.40 -11.67 -2.29
N PRO A 113 4.43 -12.40 -2.87
CA PRO A 113 4.00 -13.70 -2.39
C PRO A 113 5.09 -14.79 -2.52
N LYS A 114 6.14 -14.53 -3.30
CA LYS A 114 7.29 -15.43 -3.49
C LYS A 114 8.37 -15.23 -2.42
N THR A 115 8.33 -14.12 -1.68
CA THR A 115 9.31 -13.84 -0.62
C THR A 115 9.07 -14.74 0.59
N SER A 116 10.13 -15.36 1.12
CA SER A 116 10.01 -16.22 2.29
C SER A 116 9.58 -15.43 3.54
N THR A 117 8.95 -16.09 4.51
CA THR A 117 8.54 -15.42 5.77
C THR A 117 9.72 -14.79 6.49
N LYS A 118 10.91 -15.43 6.48
CA LYS A 118 12.09 -14.87 7.15
C LYS A 118 12.61 -13.60 6.47
N GLU A 119 12.56 -13.55 5.14
CA GLU A 119 12.92 -12.33 4.40
C GLU A 119 11.89 -11.22 4.62
N LYS A 120 10.60 -11.54 4.69
CA LYS A 120 9.55 -10.58 5.07
C LYS A 120 9.79 -10.02 6.47
N GLN A 121 10.20 -10.85 7.44
CA GLN A 121 10.56 -10.39 8.79
C GLN A 121 11.76 -9.43 8.78
N ALA A 122 12.76 -9.66 7.93
CA ALA A 122 13.95 -8.80 7.86
C ALA A 122 13.61 -7.36 7.44
N VAL A 123 12.55 -7.19 6.64
CA VAL A 123 12.06 -5.88 6.17
C VAL A 123 10.81 -5.38 6.91
N LEU A 124 10.46 -6.04 8.01
CA LEU A 124 9.36 -5.66 8.91
C LEU A 124 9.94 -5.08 10.20
N GLU A 125 9.43 -3.94 10.62
CA GLU A 125 9.73 -3.35 11.93
C GLU A 125 9.47 -4.38 13.03
N ASN A 126 10.44 -4.55 13.93
CA ASN A 126 10.37 -5.57 14.99
C ASN A 126 10.05 -7.00 14.47
N GLY A 127 10.49 -7.35 13.25
CA GLY A 127 10.05 -8.56 12.54
C GLY A 127 10.08 -9.87 13.32
N ASP A 128 11.09 -10.11 14.16
CA ASP A 128 11.15 -11.32 15.00
C ASP A 128 10.03 -11.35 16.05
N LYS A 129 9.65 -10.21 16.62
CA LYS A 129 8.53 -10.09 17.58
C LYS A 129 7.18 -10.21 16.87
N MET A 130 7.11 -9.78 15.62
CA MET A 130 5.90 -9.80 14.79
C MET A 130 5.68 -11.14 14.07
N ALA A 131 6.51 -12.15 14.31
CA ALA A 131 6.40 -13.45 13.65
C ALA A 131 4.98 -14.08 13.72
N PRO A 132 4.26 -14.07 14.87
CA PRO A 132 2.91 -14.60 14.93
C PRO A 132 1.90 -13.83 14.07
N VAL A 133 1.96 -12.50 14.12
CA VAL A 133 1.08 -11.61 13.33
C VAL A 133 1.34 -11.79 11.85
N LEU A 134 2.61 -11.82 11.44
CA LEU A 134 2.99 -12.01 10.04
C LEU A 134 2.57 -13.39 9.51
N ALA A 135 2.69 -14.44 10.33
CA ALA A 135 2.21 -15.76 9.96
C ALA A 135 0.68 -15.76 9.75
N ALA A 136 -0.06 -15.08 10.61
CA ALA A 136 -1.51 -14.95 10.49
C ALA A 136 -1.92 -14.11 9.25
N PHE A 137 -1.16 -13.05 8.93
CA PHE A 137 -1.36 -12.27 7.71
C PHE A 137 -1.09 -13.09 6.44
N ASN A 138 0.04 -13.82 6.39
CA ASN A 138 0.39 -14.65 5.23
C ASN A 138 -0.51 -15.88 5.06
N GLY A 139 -1.06 -16.41 6.16
CA GLY A 139 -1.97 -17.55 6.15
C GLY A 139 -3.42 -17.19 5.78
N ASP A 140 -3.76 -15.90 5.73
CA ASP A 140 -5.02 -15.42 5.21
C ASP A 140 -5.07 -15.60 3.68
N ASP A 141 -6.20 -16.07 3.16
CA ASP A 141 -6.38 -16.33 1.72
C ASP A 141 -5.96 -15.13 0.87
N ARG A 142 -6.16 -13.91 1.35
CA ARG A 142 -5.76 -12.69 0.62
C ARG A 142 -4.35 -12.27 0.96
N GLY A 143 -3.98 -12.25 2.25
CA GLY A 143 -2.70 -11.71 2.70
C GLY A 143 -1.46 -12.44 2.17
N GLY A 144 -1.56 -13.74 1.89
CA GLY A 144 -0.49 -14.52 1.26
C GLY A 144 -0.33 -14.33 -0.26
N GLN A 145 -1.25 -13.63 -0.92
CA GLN A 145 -1.31 -13.51 -2.38
C GLN A 145 -1.17 -12.06 -2.89
N VAL A 146 -1.08 -11.08 -1.99
CA VAL A 146 -1.06 -9.67 -2.37
C VAL A 146 0.32 -9.19 -2.77
N GLU A 147 0.41 -8.48 -3.88
CA GLU A 147 1.58 -7.69 -4.28
C GLU A 147 1.31 -6.20 -3.99
N ALA A 148 2.38 -5.40 -3.81
CA ALA A 148 2.24 -3.96 -3.62
C ALA A 148 3.04 -3.18 -4.65
N GLN A 149 2.40 -2.16 -5.23
CA GLN A 149 3.05 -1.17 -6.08
C GLN A 149 3.10 0.18 -5.36
N VAL A 150 4.30 0.63 -5.01
CA VAL A 150 4.50 1.93 -4.37
C VAL A 150 4.38 3.06 -5.39
N THR A 151 3.45 3.99 -5.16
CA THR A 151 3.25 5.15 -6.02
C THR A 151 3.91 6.40 -5.47
N LYS A 152 4.10 6.48 -4.15
CA LYS A 152 4.65 7.67 -3.48
C LYS A 152 5.35 7.33 -2.17
N VAL A 153 6.48 7.97 -1.89
CA VAL A 153 7.17 7.94 -0.58
C VAL A 153 7.35 9.36 -0.08
N GLN A 154 6.91 9.67 1.15
CA GLN A 154 7.01 11.00 1.76
C GLN A 154 7.66 10.88 3.13
N PHE A 155 8.89 11.34 3.27
CA PHE A 155 9.56 11.40 4.56
C PHE A 155 8.95 12.48 5.45
N SER A 156 8.52 12.08 6.65
CA SER A 156 8.02 12.95 7.71
C SER A 156 9.04 13.21 8.81
N SER A 157 10.17 12.49 8.79
CA SER A 157 11.33 12.72 9.66
C SER A 157 12.56 12.03 9.04
N PRO A 158 13.74 12.07 9.68
CA PRO A 158 14.90 11.29 9.25
C PRO A 158 14.68 9.77 9.27
N THR A 159 13.72 9.28 10.07
CA THR A 159 13.49 7.86 10.34
C THR A 159 12.07 7.39 10.07
N GLU A 160 11.19 8.24 9.54
CA GLU A 160 9.81 7.89 9.20
C GLU A 160 9.40 8.37 7.81
N ALA A 161 8.62 7.54 7.13
CA ALA A 161 8.01 7.87 5.86
C ALA A 161 6.56 7.38 5.77
N THR A 162 5.73 8.17 5.09
CA THR A 162 4.42 7.73 4.60
C THR A 162 4.59 7.15 3.20
N VAL A 163 4.06 5.96 2.99
CA VAL A 163 4.09 5.26 1.70
C VAL A 163 2.67 5.18 1.17
N THR A 164 2.46 5.66 -0.05
CA THR A 164 1.23 5.45 -0.82
C THR A 164 1.46 4.30 -1.79
N TYR A 165 0.54 3.34 -1.81
CA TYR A 165 0.70 2.11 -2.57
C TYR A 165 -0.64 1.55 -3.04
N THR A 166 -0.59 0.73 -4.07
CA THR A 166 -1.71 -0.07 -4.56
C THR A 166 -1.46 -1.53 -4.22
N LEU A 167 -2.42 -2.20 -3.60
CA LEU A 167 -2.38 -3.66 -3.44
C LEU A 167 -3.03 -4.35 -4.63
N LEU A 168 -2.36 -5.35 -5.15
CA LEU A 168 -2.83 -6.19 -6.23
C LEU A 168 -3.04 -7.61 -5.71
N LEU A 169 -4.13 -8.25 -6.09
CA LEU A 169 -4.40 -9.65 -5.84
C LEU A 169 -4.43 -10.35 -7.19
N ASN A 170 -3.51 -11.28 -7.42
CA ASN A 170 -3.37 -11.99 -8.69
C ASN A 170 -3.28 -11.03 -9.90
N GLY A 171 -2.54 -9.93 -9.75
CA GLY A 171 -2.33 -8.90 -10.78
C GLY A 171 -3.48 -7.91 -10.97
N ALA A 172 -4.62 -8.09 -10.28
CA ALA A 172 -5.73 -7.14 -10.32
C ALA A 172 -5.70 -6.20 -9.11
N THR A 173 -5.98 -4.91 -9.30
CA THR A 173 -6.06 -3.94 -8.21
C THR A 173 -7.15 -4.32 -7.21
N ALA A 174 -6.76 -4.61 -5.97
CA ALA A 174 -7.65 -4.93 -4.87
C ALA A 174 -7.88 -3.73 -3.93
N LEU A 175 -6.84 -2.93 -3.70
CA LEU A 175 -6.90 -1.72 -2.89
C LEU A 175 -6.04 -0.61 -3.52
N PRO A 176 -6.63 0.36 -4.23
CA PRO A 176 -5.90 1.50 -4.75
C PRO A 176 -5.60 2.52 -3.65
N ASP A 177 -4.53 3.30 -3.84
CA ASP A 177 -4.21 4.49 -3.05
C ASP A 177 -4.19 4.26 -1.51
N ALA A 178 -3.81 3.05 -1.10
CA ALA A 178 -3.61 2.72 0.30
C ALA A 178 -2.45 3.54 0.88
N SER A 179 -2.54 3.85 2.17
CA SER A 179 -1.50 4.55 2.90
C SER A 179 -0.97 3.70 4.04
N GLY A 180 0.34 3.70 4.21
CA GLY A 180 1.04 3.01 5.28
C GLY A 180 2.28 3.78 5.71
N LYS A 181 2.97 3.27 6.72
CA LYS A 181 4.22 3.84 7.24
C LYS A 181 5.40 2.90 7.01
N ALA A 182 6.53 3.49 6.68
CA ALA A 182 7.85 2.87 6.77
C ALA A 182 8.66 3.57 7.85
N VAL A 183 9.48 2.81 8.56
CA VAL A 183 10.37 3.30 9.61
C VAL A 183 11.79 2.83 9.35
N GLU A 184 12.76 3.68 9.65
CA GLU A 184 14.18 3.31 9.65
C GLU A 184 14.50 2.63 10.99
N GLN A 185 15.00 1.40 10.93
CA GLN A 185 15.39 0.62 12.11
C GLN A 185 16.69 -0.13 11.83
N ASP A 186 17.73 0.17 12.61
CA ASP A 186 19.05 -0.46 12.56
C ASP A 186 19.79 -0.29 11.21
N GLY A 187 19.60 0.86 10.55
CA GLY A 187 20.19 1.19 9.25
C GLY A 187 19.39 0.66 8.06
N THR A 188 18.12 0.29 8.25
CA THR A 188 17.28 -0.30 7.19
C THR A 188 15.88 0.28 7.24
N TRP A 189 15.35 0.75 6.11
CA TRP A 189 13.95 1.12 5.98
C TRP A 189 13.04 -0.11 5.90
N LYS A 190 12.11 -0.22 6.85
CA LYS A 190 11.21 -1.36 7.04
C LYS A 190 9.75 -0.94 6.94
N VAL A 191 8.88 -1.87 6.57
CA VAL A 191 7.43 -1.71 6.73
C VAL A 191 7.12 -1.63 8.23
N SER A 192 6.34 -0.64 8.66
CA SER A 192 6.03 -0.49 10.08
C SER A 192 5.07 -1.56 10.59
N VAL A 193 5.12 -1.82 11.89
CA VAL A 193 4.15 -2.64 12.63
C VAL A 193 2.74 -2.09 12.43
N THR A 194 2.58 -0.77 12.46
CA THR A 194 1.27 -0.12 12.29
C THR A 194 0.63 -0.43 10.95
N THR A 195 1.42 -0.50 9.87
CA THR A 195 0.94 -0.89 8.54
C THR A 195 0.45 -2.33 8.54
N LEU A 196 1.24 -3.27 9.09
CA LEU A 196 0.86 -4.68 9.15
C LEU A 196 -0.44 -4.86 9.96
N CYS A 197 -0.52 -4.27 11.15
CA CYS A 197 -1.70 -4.37 12.00
C CYS A 197 -2.96 -3.78 11.35
N ALA A 198 -2.85 -2.66 10.65
CA ALA A 198 -3.97 -2.07 9.91
C ALA A 198 -4.48 -3.02 8.81
N LEU A 199 -3.58 -3.69 8.10
CA LEU A 199 -3.94 -4.65 7.04
C LEU A 199 -4.56 -5.94 7.60
N VAL A 200 -4.07 -6.43 8.73
CA VAL A 200 -4.67 -7.56 9.44
C VAL A 200 -6.10 -7.22 9.90
N GLN A 201 -6.32 -6.01 10.41
CA GLN A 201 -7.67 -5.54 10.75
C GLN A 201 -8.57 -5.46 9.50
N LEU A 202 -8.03 -4.98 8.38
CA LEU A 202 -8.76 -4.88 7.12
C LEU A 202 -9.17 -6.25 6.54
N SER A 203 -8.38 -7.31 6.78
CA SER A 203 -8.75 -8.67 6.34
C SER A 203 -9.93 -9.26 7.12
N GLY A 204 -10.33 -8.64 8.22
CA GLY A 204 -11.38 -9.15 9.11
C GLY A 204 -10.92 -10.32 9.97
N ASN A 205 -9.61 -10.60 10.04
CA ASN A 205 -9.05 -11.65 10.88
C ASN A 205 -8.93 -11.18 12.35
N ALA A 206 -10.04 -11.24 13.07
CA ALA A 206 -10.15 -10.78 14.46
C ALA A 206 -9.16 -11.48 15.41
N SER A 207 -8.84 -12.75 15.15
CA SER A 207 -7.86 -13.50 15.96
C SER A 207 -6.45 -12.95 15.76
N ALA A 208 -6.09 -12.60 14.53
CA ALA A 208 -4.79 -12.04 14.19
C ALA A 208 -4.62 -10.60 14.69
N SER A 209 -5.69 -9.79 14.66
CA SER A 209 -5.64 -8.42 15.18
C SER A 209 -5.58 -8.36 16.71
N ALA A 210 -5.89 -9.45 17.41
CA ALA A 210 -5.76 -9.57 18.85
C ALA A 210 -4.41 -10.17 19.30
N LEU A 211 -3.53 -10.54 18.36
CA LEU A 211 -2.20 -11.06 18.68
C LEU A 211 -1.30 -9.93 19.22
N PRO A 212 -0.49 -10.19 20.26
CA PRO A 212 0.43 -9.20 20.81
C PRO A 212 1.33 -8.57 19.73
N GLY A 213 1.40 -7.24 19.74
CA GLY A 213 2.13 -6.46 18.73
C GLY A 213 1.19 -5.77 17.74
N CYS A 214 -0.03 -6.28 17.64
CA CYS A 214 -1.26 -5.52 17.39
C CYS A 214 -2.08 -5.51 18.71
#